data_AF-A0A7W1BEV1-F1
#
_entry.id   AF-A0A7W1BEV1-F1
#
_cell.length_a   1.000
_cell.length_b   1.000
_cell.length_c   1.000
_cell.angle_alpha   90.00
_cell.angle_beta   90.00
_cell.angle_gamma   90.00
#
_symmetry.space_group_name_H-M   'P 1'
#
loop_
_entity.id
_entity.type
_entity.pdbx_description
1 polymer ?
#
loop_
_entity_poly.entity_id
_entity_poly.type
_entity_poly.pdbx_seq_one_letter_code
_entity_poly.pdbx_strand_id
1 'polypeptide(L)'
;MAERWQGQVERFRVDSVVAGQMLEGHRTVRLQGRWGTPGTDTAQRGWFLVSTDQPLGLLAAYLLEPASEDGVATWNLLGGDPTAGRDSPIVRSRRAVKVGVVALP
;
A
#
# COMPACT_ATOMS: atom_id res chain seq x y z
N MET A 1 6.54 -24.89 -5.48
CA MET A 1 7.46 -23.93 -4.84
C MET A 1 6.84 -22.54 -4.90
N ALA A 2 6.72 -21.82 -3.78
CA ALA A 2 6.15 -20.48 -3.79
C ALA A 2 7.14 -19.51 -4.43
N GLU A 3 6.73 -18.88 -5.53
CA GLU A 3 7.50 -17.85 -6.20
C GLU A 3 7.56 -16.64 -5.26
N ARG A 4 8.77 -16.33 -4.78
CA ARG A 4 9.05 -15.24 -3.85
C ARG A 4 9.89 -14.22 -4.59
N TRP A 5 9.43 -12.98 -4.61
CA TRP A 5 10.24 -11.85 -5.05
C TRP A 5 10.93 -11.20 -3.85
N GLN A 6 12.17 -10.75 -4.03
CA GLN A 6 12.91 -9.96 -3.04
C GLN A 6 13.46 -8.69 -3.69
N GLY A 7 13.40 -7.57 -2.96
CA GLY A 7 13.93 -6.31 -3.45
C GLY A 7 13.94 -5.21 -2.40
N GLN A 8 14.40 -4.03 -2.81
CA GLN A 8 14.45 -2.84 -1.96
C GLN A 8 13.10 -2.12 -2.00
N VAL A 9 12.46 -1.98 -0.85
CA VAL A 9 11.18 -1.27 -0.71
C VAL A 9 11.22 -0.35 0.50
N GLU A 10 10.40 0.69 0.46
CA GLU A 10 10.07 1.53 1.61
C GLU A 10 8.74 1.04 2.20
N ARG A 11 8.66 0.99 3.53
CA ARG A 11 7.43 0.72 4.27
C ARG A 11 6.89 2.01 4.88
N PHE A 12 5.57 2.14 4.91
CA PHE A 12 4.92 3.25 5.58
C PHE A 12 4.61 2.88 7.02
N ARG A 13 5.24 3.58 7.96
CA ARG A 13 4.96 3.44 9.40
C ARG A 13 3.77 4.30 9.75
N VAL A 14 2.69 3.68 10.25
CA VAL A 14 1.53 4.42 10.74
C VAL A 14 1.86 5.03 12.10
N ASP A 15 1.87 6.35 12.18
CA ASP A 15 2.09 7.10 13.42
C ASP A 15 0.76 7.32 14.17
N SER A 16 -0.34 7.61 13.46
CA SER A 16 -1.66 7.77 14.05
C SER A 16 -2.80 7.32 13.13
N VAL A 17 -3.90 6.88 13.72
CA VAL A 17 -5.15 6.53 13.05
C VAL A 17 -6.26 7.35 13.65
N VAL A 18 -6.98 8.12 12.84
CA VAL A 18 -8.14 8.91 13.27
C VAL A 18 -9.37 8.36 12.57
N ALA A 19 -10.36 7.94 13.35
CA ALA A 19 -11.65 7.53 12.79
C ALA A 19 -12.38 8.77 12.24
N GLY A 20 -12.76 8.70 10.97
CA GLY A 20 -13.54 9.71 10.27
C GLY A 20 -15.04 9.48 10.37
N GLN A 21 -15.78 10.04 9.41
CA GLN A 21 -17.24 9.91 9.35
C GLN A 21 -17.65 8.56 8.77
N MET A 22 -18.90 8.17 9.03
CA MET A 22 -19.53 7.07 8.30
C MET A 22 -19.98 7.60 6.93
N LEU A 23 -19.40 7.08 5.86
CA LEU A 23 -19.70 7.45 4.48
C LEU A 23 -19.95 6.17 3.69
N GLU A 24 -21.08 6.07 3.01
CA GLU A 24 -21.42 4.94 2.12
C GLU A 24 -21.29 3.55 2.79
N GLY A 25 -21.50 3.45 4.10
CA GLY A 25 -21.36 2.20 4.85
C GLY A 25 -19.93 1.89 5.32
N HIS A 26 -18.97 2.76 5.03
CA HIS A 26 -17.59 2.67 5.49
C HIS A 26 -17.32 3.69 6.59
N ARG A 27 -16.76 3.23 7.72
CA ARG A 27 -16.20 4.11 8.74
C ARG A 27 -14.82 4.57 8.27
N THR A 28 -14.75 5.69 7.58
CA THR A 28 -13.49 6.20 7.01
C THR A 28 -12.41 6.37 8.08
N VAL A 29 -11.15 6.30 7.67
CA VAL A 29 -10.00 6.54 8.54
C VAL A 29 -9.04 7.53 7.89
N ARG A 30 -8.43 8.40 8.70
CA ARG A 30 -7.31 9.23 8.28
C ARG A 30 -6.05 8.70 8.94
N LEU A 31 -5.07 8.29 8.13
CA LEU A 31 -3.78 7.85 8.60
C LEU A 31 -2.78 9.01 8.54
N GLN A 32 -1.94 9.12 9.56
CA GLN A 32 -0.68 9.86 9.47
C GLN A 32 0.46 8.91 9.70
N GLY A 33 1.58 9.18 9.08
CA GLY A 33 2.74 8.32 9.14
C GLY A 33 3.84 8.77 8.22
N ARG A 34 4.88 7.95 8.12
CA ARG A 34 6.10 8.28 7.37
C ARG A 34 6.59 7.06 6.63
N TRP A 35 7.11 7.31 5.44
CA TRP A 35 7.87 6.32 4.71
C TRP A 35 9.26 6.19 5.31
N GLY A 36 9.64 4.95 5.64
CA GLY A 36 10.98 4.63 6.14
C GLY A 36 12.03 4.61 5.03
N THR A 37 13.29 4.43 5.41
CA THR A 37 14.39 4.20 4.47
C THR A 37 14.19 2.88 3.71
N PRO A 38 14.58 2.80 2.42
CA PRO A 38 14.50 1.54 1.68
C PRO A 38 15.25 0.40 2.39
N GLY A 39 14.61 -0.75 2.51
CA GLY A 39 15.19 -1.97 3.06
C GLY A 39 14.83 -3.20 2.22
N THR A 40 15.52 -4.31 2.47
CA THR A 40 15.22 -5.59 1.79
C THR A 40 13.92 -6.16 2.32
N ASP A 41 13.01 -6.52 1.41
CA ASP A 41 11.73 -7.16 1.75
C ASP A 41 11.41 -8.29 0.77
N THR A 42 10.48 -9.15 1.17
CA THR A 42 10.04 -10.32 0.40
C THR A 42 8.54 -10.22 0.11
N ALA A 43 8.19 -10.20 -1.17
CA ALA A 43 6.82 -10.42 -1.62
C ALA A 43 6.62 -11.90 -1.95
N GLN A 44 5.64 -12.53 -1.30
CA GLN A 44 5.20 -13.89 -1.60
C GLN A 44 3.92 -13.86 -2.44
N ARG A 45 3.40 -15.03 -2.85
CA ARG A 45 2.08 -15.13 -3.48
C ARG A 45 1.02 -14.41 -2.64
N GLY A 46 0.14 -13.66 -3.31
CA GLY A 46 -0.88 -12.81 -2.69
C GLY A 46 -0.54 -11.31 -2.68
N TRP A 47 0.71 -10.96 -2.99
CA TRP A 47 1.08 -9.58 -3.28
C TRP A 47 0.77 -9.20 -4.73
N PHE A 48 0.38 -7.95 -4.94
CA PHE A 48 0.12 -7.37 -6.25
C PHE A 48 1.15 -6.30 -6.56
N LEU A 49 1.69 -6.30 -7.79
CA LEU A 49 2.55 -5.23 -8.28
C LEU A 49 1.71 -4.26 -9.11
N VAL A 50 1.69 -2.99 -8.70
CA VAL A 50 1.04 -1.92 -9.44
C VAL A 50 2.12 -0.98 -9.99
N SER A 51 2.32 -0.99 -11.31
CA SER A 51 3.27 -0.09 -11.95
C SER A 51 2.71 1.33 -11.98
N THR A 52 3.54 2.30 -11.61
CA THR A 52 3.25 3.74 -11.79
C THR A 52 3.77 4.28 -13.13
N ASP A 53 4.43 3.45 -13.94
CA ASP A 53 4.92 3.80 -15.29
C ASP A 53 3.86 3.45 -16.35
N GLN A 54 2.70 4.10 -16.22
CA GLN A 54 1.55 3.94 -17.12
C GLN A 54 0.66 5.20 -17.02
N PRO A 55 -0.25 5.46 -17.98
CA PRO A 55 -1.02 6.71 -18.02
C PRO A 55 -1.76 7.09 -16.73
N LEU A 56 -2.28 6.10 -15.99
CA LEU A 56 -2.96 6.30 -14.70
C LEU A 56 -2.04 6.06 -13.49
N GLY A 57 -0.73 6.08 -13.68
CA GLY A 57 0.26 5.79 -12.62
C GLY A 57 0.18 6.77 -11.45
N LEU A 58 -0.12 8.05 -11.71
CA LEU A 58 -0.34 9.03 -10.65
C LEU A 58 -1.58 8.72 -9.81
N LEU A 59 -2.67 8.29 -10.46
CA LEU A 59 -3.89 7.88 -9.77
C LEU A 59 -3.63 6.63 -8.93
N ALA A 60 -2.92 5.65 -9.47
CA ALA A 60 -2.51 4.47 -8.71
C ALA A 60 -1.69 4.83 -7.48
N ALA A 61 -0.72 5.74 -7.62
CA ALA A 61 0.09 6.23 -6.49
C ALA A 61 -0.77 6.97 -5.44
N TYR A 62 -1.74 7.78 -5.87
CA TYR A 62 -2.66 8.48 -4.97
C TYR A 62 -3.58 7.51 -4.20
N LEU A 63 -4.18 6.54 -4.90
CA LEU A 63 -5.06 5.55 -4.29
C LEU A 63 -4.32 4.63 -3.31
N LEU A 64 -3.05 4.35 -3.58
CA LEU A 64 -2.18 3.48 -2.78
C LEU A 64 -1.28 4.25 -1.79
N GLU A 65 -1.39 5.57 -1.68
CA GLU A 65 -0.68 6.31 -0.62
C GLU A 65 -1.45 6.12 0.71
N PRO A 66 -0.88 5.49 1.75
CA PRO A 66 -1.61 5.21 2.98
C PRO A 66 -2.15 6.46 3.68
N ALA A 67 -1.49 7.62 3.52
CA ALA A 67 -1.93 8.90 4.08
C ALA A 67 -2.89 9.69 3.16
N SER A 68 -3.26 9.14 2.00
CA SER A 68 -4.20 9.78 1.08
C SER A 68 -5.56 9.97 1.74
N GLU A 69 -6.23 11.10 1.47
CA GLU A 69 -7.55 11.38 2.05
C GLU A 69 -8.68 10.59 1.39
N ASP A 70 -8.41 9.98 0.24
CA ASP A 70 -9.40 9.23 -0.55
C ASP A 70 -8.77 7.95 -1.14
N GLY A 71 -7.84 7.36 -0.39
CA GLY A 71 -7.14 6.14 -0.78
C GLY A 71 -7.82 4.86 -0.29
N VAL A 72 -7.32 3.70 -0.76
CA VAL A 72 -7.85 2.39 -0.34
C VAL A 72 -7.73 2.15 1.17
N ALA A 73 -6.77 2.79 1.82
CA ALA A 73 -6.62 2.76 3.28
C ALA A 73 -7.75 3.53 3.97
N THR A 74 -8.08 4.74 3.49
CA THR A 74 -9.18 5.57 4.01
C THR A 74 -10.50 4.83 4.05
N TRP A 75 -10.77 4.05 3.01
CA TRP A 75 -12.01 3.31 2.84
C TRP A 75 -12.00 1.90 3.47
N ASN A 76 -10.91 1.52 4.15
CA ASN A 76 -10.72 0.21 4.78
C ASN A 76 -10.79 -0.99 3.79
N LEU A 77 -10.26 -0.83 2.58
CA LEU A 77 -10.36 -1.85 1.52
C LEU A 77 -9.25 -2.90 1.54
N LEU A 78 -8.24 -2.75 2.41
CA LEU A 78 -7.04 -3.60 2.43
C LEU A 78 -7.17 -4.86 3.31
N GLY A 79 -8.30 -5.00 4.02
CA GLY A 79 -8.52 -6.08 4.98
C GLY A 79 -7.76 -5.87 6.29
N GLY A 80 -8.50 -5.81 7.40
CA GLY A 80 -7.96 -5.53 8.73
C GLY A 80 -7.83 -4.03 9.02
N ASP A 81 -7.94 -3.68 10.31
CA ASP A 81 -7.94 -2.28 10.73
C ASP A 81 -6.51 -1.73 10.84
N PRO A 82 -6.23 -0.54 10.27
CA PRO A 82 -4.96 0.12 10.47
C PRO A 82 -4.74 0.40 11.94
N THR A 83 -3.51 0.20 12.41
CA THR A 83 -3.14 0.37 13.82
C THR A 83 -1.91 1.25 13.91
N ALA A 84 -1.94 2.25 14.81
CA ALA A 84 -0.77 3.08 15.09
C ALA A 84 0.38 2.21 15.60
N GLY A 85 1.61 2.52 15.16
CA GLY A 85 2.77 1.70 15.47
C GLY A 85 2.80 0.36 14.72
N ARG A 86 2.09 0.23 13.59
CA ARG A 86 2.29 -0.86 12.62
C ARG A 86 2.64 -0.30 11.25
N ASP A 87 3.20 -1.17 10.42
CA ASP A 87 3.50 -0.83 9.04
C ASP A 87 2.29 -1.11 8.18
N SER A 88 2.02 -0.22 7.23
CA SER A 88 1.00 -0.42 6.19
C SER A 88 1.32 -1.68 5.38
N PRO A 89 0.29 -2.44 4.93
CA PRO A 89 0.50 -3.52 3.96
C PRO A 89 0.87 -2.97 2.57
N ILE A 90 0.76 -1.66 2.33
CA ILE A 90 1.26 -1.05 1.10
C ILE A 90 2.74 -0.71 1.25
N VAL A 91 3.53 -1.22 0.32
CA VAL A 91 4.97 -0.94 0.19
C VAL A 91 5.23 -0.29 -1.15
N ARG A 92 6.28 0.54 -1.22
CA ARG A 92 6.70 1.16 -2.47
C ARG A 92 8.13 0.78 -2.83
N SER A 93 8.38 0.52 -4.10
CA SER A 93 9.73 0.37 -4.64
C SER A 93 10.08 1.58 -5.49
N ARG A 94 11.22 2.20 -5.22
CA ARG A 94 11.82 3.23 -6.10
C ARG A 94 12.64 2.64 -7.24
N ARG A 95 12.85 1.32 -7.22
CA ARG A 95 13.58 0.57 -8.24
C ARG A 95 12.59 -0.21 -9.08
N ALA A 96 12.91 -0.37 -10.37
CA ALA A 96 12.13 -1.23 -11.25
C ALA A 96 12.06 -2.65 -10.68
N VAL A 97 10.84 -3.17 -10.53
CA VAL A 97 10.59 -4.54 -10.08
C VAL A 97 10.51 -5.43 -11.31
N LYS A 98 11.38 -6.44 -11.39
CA LYS A 98 11.39 -7.43 -12.48
C LYS A 98 10.77 -8.73 -11.98
N VAL A 99 9.51 -8.96 -12.29
CA VAL A 99 8.77 -10.20 -11.99
C VAL A 99 7.94 -10.59 -13.21
N GLY A 100 7.68 -11.89 -13.37
CA GLY A 100 6.68 -12.36 -14.32
C GLY A 100 5.30 -11.91 -13.82
N VAL A 101 4.76 -10.85 -14.40
CA VAL A 101 3.41 -10.36 -14.05
C VAL A 101 2.39 -11.21 -14.79
N VAL A 102 1.50 -11.86 -14.05
CA VAL A 102 0.28 -12.45 -14.60
C VAL A 102 -0.82 -11.40 -14.48
N ALA A 103 -1.37 -10.97 -15.61
CA ALA A 103 -2.54 -10.10 -15.60
C ALA A 103 -3.68 -10.82 -14.87
N LEU A 104 -4.37 -10.12 -13.96
CA LEU A 104 -5.59 -10.65 -13.38
C LEU A 104 -6.66 -10.73 -14.48
N PRO A 105 -7.46 -11.81 -14.51
CA PRO A 105 -8.56 -11.96 -15.47
C PRO A 105 -9.64 -10.90 -15.27
#